data_AF-A0A323VBP0-F1
#
_entry.id   AF-A0A323VBP0-F1
#
_cell.length_a   1.000
_cell.length_b   1.000
_cell.length_c   1.000
_cell.angle_alpha   90.00
_cell.angle_beta   90.00
_cell.angle_gamma   90.00
#
_symmetry.space_group_name_H-M   'P 1'
#
loop_
_entity.id
_entity.type
_entity.pdbx_description
1 polymer ?
#
loop_
_entity_poly.entity_id
_entity_poly.type
_entity_poly.pdbx_seq_one_letter_code
_entity_poly.pdbx_strand_id
1 'polypeptide(L)'
;YRRIIDALLADAERYAAPLPVPAEDLRRRVGAAAAELLPAVTTPVLVHFDLWDGNVFVDLAGPEPAVTGFIDHERALWADPAADLVSLALLGDIADDADFLGGYAEAGGPVVLDEAIRARLHLYRVHLALLMVVETVPRGTAGAEHAEWNGRVADWLVQELAALGRR
;
A
#
# COMPACT_ATOMS: atom_id res chain seq x y z
N TYR A 1 -2.27 13.95 -1.92
CA TYR A 1 -1.13 13.19 -1.34
C TYR A 1 -0.56 13.82 -0.07
N ARG A 2 0.09 15.00 -0.09
CA ARG A 2 0.69 15.64 1.11
C ARG A 2 -0.20 15.65 2.35
N ARG A 3 -1.48 16.05 2.20
CA ARG A 3 -2.47 16.05 3.30
C ARG A 3 -2.70 14.68 3.94
N ILE A 4 -2.63 13.59 3.16
CA ILE A 4 -2.80 12.22 3.65
C ILE A 4 -1.62 11.87 4.57
N ILE A 5 -0.40 12.12 4.09
CA ILE A 5 0.81 11.86 4.89
C ILE A 5 0.87 12.75 6.13
N ASP A 6 0.52 14.02 6.02
CA ASP A 6 0.46 14.91 7.18
C ASP A 6 -0.58 14.44 8.22
N ALA A 7 -1.72 13.90 7.78
CA ALA A 7 -2.72 13.31 8.66
C ALA A 7 -2.20 12.04 9.37
N LEU A 8 -1.58 11.12 8.62
CA LEU A 8 -0.98 9.92 9.20
C LEU A 8 0.12 10.24 10.22
N LEU A 9 0.96 11.24 9.93
CA LEU A 9 1.99 11.69 10.86
C LEU A 9 1.41 12.39 12.11
N ALA A 10 0.30 13.12 11.95
CA ALA A 10 -0.42 13.69 13.09
C ALA A 10 -1.05 12.60 13.97
N ASP A 11 -1.57 11.54 13.37
CA ASP A 11 -2.08 10.37 14.10
C ASP A 11 -0.93 9.59 14.76
N ALA A 12 0.22 9.48 14.11
CA ALA A 12 1.41 8.88 14.71
C ALA A 12 1.82 9.62 16.00
N GLU A 13 1.80 10.95 15.98
CA GLU A 13 2.05 11.78 17.17
C GLU A 13 0.95 11.59 18.23
N ARG A 14 -0.32 11.67 17.82
CA ARG A 14 -1.49 11.53 18.70
C ARG A 14 -1.50 10.21 19.46
N TYR A 15 -1.17 9.11 18.77
CA TYR A 15 -1.18 7.77 19.34
C TYR A 15 0.18 7.36 19.92
N ALA A 16 1.22 8.21 19.81
CA ALA A 16 2.60 7.85 20.13
C ALA A 16 3.05 6.57 19.42
N ALA A 17 2.69 6.43 18.14
CA ALA A 17 3.05 5.28 17.32
C ALA A 17 4.58 5.23 17.10
N PRO A 18 5.22 4.05 17.22
CA PRO A 18 6.67 3.92 17.11
C PRO A 18 7.12 4.00 15.65
N LEU A 19 7.35 5.21 15.15
CA LEU A 19 7.90 5.41 13.81
C LEU A 19 9.36 4.91 13.75
N PRO A 20 9.75 4.10 12.75
CA PRO A 20 11.13 3.60 12.63
C PRO A 20 12.09 4.65 12.07
N VAL A 21 11.58 5.80 11.63
CA VAL A 21 12.34 6.96 11.14
C VAL A 21 11.69 8.25 11.62
N PRO A 22 12.41 9.38 11.69
CA PRO A 22 11.83 10.66 12.08
C PRO A 22 10.65 11.08 11.19
N ALA A 23 9.58 11.59 11.80
CA ALA A 23 8.39 12.07 11.09
C ALA A 23 8.71 13.17 10.06
N GLU A 24 9.68 14.04 10.36
CA GLU A 24 10.14 15.07 9.44
C GLU A 24 10.81 14.50 8.18
N ASP A 25 11.57 13.40 8.33
CA ASP A 25 12.20 12.72 7.20
C ASP A 25 11.17 12.05 6.30
N LEU A 26 10.15 11.40 6.89
CA LEU A 26 9.01 10.87 6.14
C LEU A 26 8.32 11.98 5.36
N ARG A 27 7.93 13.06 6.03
CA ARG A 27 7.24 14.20 5.41
C ARG A 27 8.04 14.77 4.23
N ARG A 28 9.33 15.00 4.42
CA ARG A 28 10.21 15.59 3.40
C ARG A 28 10.37 14.68 2.19
N ARG A 29 10.72 13.41 2.42
CA ARG A 29 11.05 12.46 1.34
C ARG A 29 9.82 12.04 0.55
N VAL A 30 8.73 11.71 1.25
CA VAL A 30 7.45 11.35 0.61
C VAL A 30 6.86 12.56 -0.12
N GLY A 31 6.96 13.76 0.46
CA GLY A 31 6.51 14.99 -0.17
C GLY A 31 7.25 15.29 -1.49
N ALA A 32 8.57 15.15 -1.50
CA ALA A 32 9.40 15.35 -2.69
C ALA A 32 9.06 14.31 -3.78
N ALA A 33 9.05 13.03 -3.43
CA ALA A 33 8.74 11.96 -4.39
C ALA A 33 7.30 12.09 -4.94
N ALA A 34 6.33 12.43 -4.11
CA ALA A 34 4.96 12.63 -4.56
C ALA A 34 4.82 13.81 -5.54
N ALA A 35 5.55 14.91 -5.31
CA ALA A 35 5.55 16.07 -6.20
C ALA A 35 6.15 15.75 -7.58
N GLU A 36 7.13 14.85 -7.63
CA GLU A 36 7.77 14.40 -8.87
C GLU A 36 6.93 13.36 -9.61
N LEU A 37 6.44 12.33 -8.90
CA LEU A 37 5.90 11.12 -9.51
C LEU A 37 4.41 11.18 -9.84
N LEU A 38 3.62 11.87 -9.00
CA LEU A 38 2.15 11.87 -9.15
C LEU A 38 1.59 12.76 -10.26
N PRO A 39 2.28 13.81 -10.78
CA PRO A 39 1.79 14.53 -11.97
C PRO A 39 1.57 13.66 -13.20
N ALA A 40 2.25 12.51 -13.30
CA ALA A 40 2.07 11.55 -14.39
C ALA A 40 0.72 10.80 -14.32
N VAL A 41 0.03 10.85 -13.18
CA VAL A 41 -1.27 10.19 -12.97
C VAL A 41 -2.38 11.16 -13.38
N THR A 42 -2.81 11.08 -14.63
CA THR A 42 -3.83 12.00 -15.20
C THR A 42 -5.26 11.51 -15.00
N THR A 43 -5.45 10.21 -14.77
CA THR A 43 -6.77 9.58 -14.65
C THR A 43 -6.83 8.79 -13.34
N PRO A 44 -7.30 9.41 -12.24
CA PRO A 44 -7.50 8.68 -11.00
C PRO A 44 -8.70 7.74 -11.11
N VAL A 45 -8.61 6.59 -10.44
CA VAL A 45 -9.71 5.64 -10.26
C VAL A 45 -9.96 5.44 -8.77
N LEU A 46 -11.14 4.94 -8.42
CA LEU A 46 -11.39 4.46 -7.07
C LEU A 46 -10.60 3.17 -6.85
N VAL A 47 -9.60 3.20 -5.97
CA VAL A 47 -8.84 2.02 -5.52
C VAL A 47 -9.33 1.60 -4.15
N HIS A 48 -9.28 0.30 -3.84
CA HIS A 48 -9.74 -0.24 -2.57
C HIS A 48 -8.73 0.00 -1.44
N PHE A 49 -7.44 -0.12 -1.77
CA PHE A 49 -6.26 0.07 -0.93
C PHE A 49 -6.20 -0.84 0.30
N ASP A 50 -6.90 -1.98 0.24
CA ASP A 50 -6.94 -3.00 1.30
C ASP A 50 -7.35 -4.40 0.77
N LEU A 51 -6.94 -4.75 -0.45
CA LEU A 51 -7.29 -6.05 -1.04
C LEU A 51 -6.31 -7.14 -0.62
N TRP A 52 -6.58 -7.75 0.53
CA TRP A 52 -5.99 -9.03 0.96
C TRP A 52 -7.07 -10.12 0.91
N ASP A 53 -6.67 -11.39 0.99
CA ASP A 53 -7.56 -12.56 0.82
C ASP A 53 -8.86 -12.47 1.64
N GLY A 54 -8.80 -11.94 2.87
CA GLY A 54 -9.97 -11.81 3.74
C GLY A 54 -11.04 -10.82 3.27
N ASN A 55 -10.69 -9.91 2.36
CA ASN A 55 -11.59 -8.90 1.80
C ASN A 55 -12.15 -9.28 0.42
N VAL A 56 -11.85 -10.50 -0.08
CA VAL A 56 -12.29 -10.99 -1.39
C VAL A 56 -13.25 -12.17 -1.22
N PHE A 57 -14.47 -12.05 -1.75
CA PHE A 57 -15.41 -13.15 -1.80
C PHE A 57 -15.28 -13.94 -3.10
N VAL A 58 -15.16 -15.26 -2.97
CA VAL A 58 -15.02 -16.20 -4.08
C VAL A 58 -16.14 -17.24 -4.00
N ASP A 59 -16.90 -17.39 -5.09
CA ASP A 59 -17.83 -18.49 -5.27
C ASP A 59 -17.09 -19.71 -5.85
N LEU A 60 -17.23 -20.85 -5.18
CA LEU A 60 -16.62 -22.13 -5.55
C LEU A 60 -17.66 -23.18 -5.99
N ALA A 61 -18.95 -22.82 -6.06
CA ALA A 61 -20.02 -23.73 -6.46
C ALA A 61 -20.07 -23.98 -7.97
N GLY A 62 -19.50 -23.06 -8.76
CA GLY A 62 -19.40 -23.16 -10.22
C GLY A 62 -18.30 -24.12 -10.70
N PRO A 63 -18.20 -24.34 -12.02
CA PRO A 63 -17.13 -25.14 -12.62
C PRO A 63 -15.73 -24.52 -12.45
N GLU A 64 -15.67 -23.20 -12.23
CA GLU A 64 -14.45 -22.43 -11.99
C GLU A 64 -14.69 -21.45 -10.83
N PRO A 65 -13.68 -21.17 -9.98
CA PRO A 65 -13.77 -20.14 -8.95
C PRO A 65 -14.06 -18.76 -9.54
N ALA A 66 -14.99 -18.00 -8.96
CA ALA A 66 -15.34 -16.67 -9.43
C ALA A 66 -15.33 -15.63 -8.29
N VAL A 67 -14.67 -14.50 -8.50
CA VAL A 67 -14.74 -13.36 -7.57
C VAL A 67 -16.15 -12.76 -7.65
N THR A 68 -16.83 -12.69 -6.51
CA THR A 68 -18.23 -12.22 -6.41
C THR A 68 -18.39 -10.90 -5.69
N GLY A 69 -17.36 -10.43 -4.97
CA GLY A 69 -17.40 -9.13 -4.32
C GLY A 69 -16.15 -8.82 -3.53
N PHE A 70 -16.06 -7.54 -3.17
CA PHE A 70 -15.04 -6.99 -2.27
C PHE A 70 -15.74 -6.33 -1.08
N ILE A 71 -15.10 -6.34 0.08
CA ILE A 71 -15.61 -5.74 1.32
C ILE A 71 -14.53 -4.90 2.00
N ASP A 72 -14.95 -4.09 2.98
CA ASP A 72 -14.05 -3.28 3.81
C ASP A 72 -13.32 -2.14 3.07
N HIS A 73 -14.12 -1.22 2.51
CA HIS A 73 -13.63 -0.09 1.72
C HIS A 73 -13.16 1.10 2.58
N GLU A 74 -12.79 0.89 3.85
CA GLU A 74 -12.43 1.99 4.77
C GLU A 74 -11.16 2.73 4.35
N ARG A 75 -10.28 2.06 3.59
CA ARG A 75 -9.05 2.63 3.02
C ARG A 75 -9.23 3.14 1.58
N ALA A 76 -10.42 3.00 1.00
CA ALA A 76 -10.64 3.33 -0.40
C ALA A 76 -10.45 4.83 -0.68
N LEU A 77 -9.83 5.14 -1.82
CA LEU A 77 -9.53 6.51 -2.23
C LEU A 77 -9.46 6.65 -3.74
N TRP A 78 -9.62 7.88 -4.23
CA TRP A 78 -9.32 8.21 -5.63
C TRP A 78 -7.82 8.37 -5.82
N ALA A 79 -7.18 7.47 -6.57
CA ALA A 79 -5.74 7.41 -6.76
C ALA A 79 -5.33 6.84 -8.11
N ASP A 80 -4.02 6.73 -8.32
CA ASP A 80 -3.42 5.96 -9.42
C ASP A 80 -3.92 4.51 -9.39
N PRO A 81 -4.37 3.93 -10.52
CA PRO A 81 -4.72 2.51 -10.59
C PRO A 81 -3.64 1.57 -10.01
N ALA A 82 -2.35 1.92 -10.14
CA ALA A 82 -1.25 1.12 -9.61
C ALA A 82 -1.19 1.10 -8.06
N ALA A 83 -1.92 1.99 -7.37
CA ALA A 83 -1.92 2.03 -5.91
C ALA A 83 -2.54 0.78 -5.28
N ASP A 84 -3.50 0.11 -5.93
CA ASP A 84 -4.12 -1.11 -5.38
C ASP A 84 -3.15 -2.32 -5.37
N LEU A 85 -2.13 -2.31 -6.21
CA LEU A 85 -1.17 -3.40 -6.31
C LEU A 85 -0.36 -3.61 -5.03
N VAL A 86 -0.23 -2.57 -4.18
CA VAL A 86 0.60 -2.65 -2.97
C VAL A 86 -0.08 -3.39 -1.81
N SER A 87 -1.42 -3.41 -1.74
CA SER A 87 -2.14 -4.22 -0.75
C SER A 87 -2.18 -5.70 -1.17
N LEU A 88 -2.24 -5.98 -2.46
CA LEU A 88 -2.24 -7.34 -3.02
C LEU A 88 -0.90 -8.06 -2.81
N ALA A 89 0.22 -7.33 -2.91
CA ALA A 89 1.57 -7.84 -2.65
C ALA A 89 2.16 -7.32 -1.33
N LEU A 90 1.39 -7.38 -0.24
CA LEU A 90 1.80 -6.86 1.06
C LEU A 90 3.11 -7.49 1.53
N LEU A 91 4.12 -6.65 1.83
CA LEU A 91 5.50 -7.05 2.16
C LEU A 91 6.25 -7.83 1.05
N GLY A 92 5.73 -7.88 -0.18
CA GLY A 92 6.32 -8.57 -1.33
C GLY A 92 6.44 -7.69 -2.58
N ASP A 93 6.74 -8.31 -3.72
CA ASP A 93 6.67 -7.65 -5.05
C ASP A 93 5.58 -8.28 -5.91
N ILE A 94 4.71 -7.44 -6.48
CA ILE A 94 3.62 -7.89 -7.37
C ILE A 94 4.17 -8.51 -8.65
N ALA A 95 5.42 -8.20 -9.01
CA ALA A 95 6.13 -8.81 -10.13
C ALA A 95 6.32 -10.34 -9.98
N ASP A 96 6.29 -10.85 -8.75
CA ASP A 96 6.49 -12.26 -8.46
C ASP A 96 5.19 -13.08 -8.54
N ASP A 97 4.03 -12.41 -8.68
CA ASP A 97 2.71 -13.05 -8.77
C ASP A 97 2.24 -13.16 -10.24
N ALA A 98 2.78 -14.17 -10.94
CA ALA A 98 2.48 -14.40 -12.35
C ALA A 98 1.00 -14.74 -12.59
N ASP A 99 0.35 -15.42 -11.65
CA ASP A 99 -1.06 -15.83 -11.78
C ASP A 99 -1.98 -14.60 -11.66
N PHE A 100 -1.73 -13.73 -10.67
CA PHE A 100 -2.44 -12.46 -10.57
C PHE A 100 -2.23 -11.59 -11.82
N LEU A 101 -0.99 -11.41 -12.27
CA LEU A 101 -0.68 -10.57 -13.43
C LEU A 101 -1.31 -11.12 -14.72
N GLY A 102 -1.37 -12.44 -14.88
CA GLY A 102 -2.06 -13.11 -15.98
C GLY A 102 -3.55 -12.82 -15.97
N GLY A 103 -4.23 -13.09 -14.85
CA GLY A 103 -5.67 -12.85 -14.71
C GLY A 103 -6.05 -11.37 -14.84
N TYR A 104 -5.25 -10.48 -14.26
CA TYR A 104 -5.45 -9.03 -14.40
C TYR A 104 -5.31 -8.59 -15.86
N ALA A 105 -4.33 -9.12 -16.59
CA ALA A 105 -4.13 -8.79 -17.99
C ALA A 105 -5.29 -9.23 -18.90
N GLU A 106 -5.91 -10.38 -18.62
CA GLU A 106 -7.06 -10.90 -19.36
C GLU A 106 -8.32 -10.03 -19.17
N ALA A 107 -8.54 -9.50 -17.97
CA ALA A 107 -9.74 -8.73 -17.63
C ALA A 107 -9.59 -7.22 -17.82
N GLY A 108 -8.43 -6.66 -17.44
CA GLY A 108 -8.18 -5.21 -17.35
C GLY A 108 -7.05 -4.69 -18.22
N GLY A 109 -6.31 -5.57 -18.90
CA GLY A 109 -5.11 -5.24 -19.67
C GLY A 109 -3.82 -5.33 -18.85
N PRO A 110 -2.66 -5.44 -19.50
CA PRO A 110 -1.41 -5.77 -18.83
C PRO A 110 -0.90 -4.65 -17.94
N VAL A 111 -0.40 -5.00 -16.75
CA VAL A 111 0.33 -4.08 -15.89
C VAL A 111 1.78 -3.97 -16.38
N VAL A 112 2.16 -2.80 -16.87
CA VAL A 112 3.56 -2.54 -17.30
C VAL A 112 4.37 -2.02 -16.12
N LEU A 113 5.17 -2.90 -15.50
CA LEU A 113 6.02 -2.59 -14.34
C LEU A 113 7.35 -1.92 -14.73
N ASP A 114 7.27 -0.80 -15.45
CA ASP A 114 8.41 0.03 -15.80
C ASP A 114 9.00 0.79 -14.58
N GLU A 115 10.10 1.52 -14.78
CA GLU A 115 10.78 2.27 -13.73
C GLU A 115 9.89 3.35 -13.09
N ALA A 116 8.97 3.94 -13.86
CA ALA A 116 8.07 4.99 -13.39
C ALA A 116 6.94 4.41 -12.51
N ILE A 117 6.36 3.26 -12.90
CA ILE A 117 5.40 2.53 -12.08
C ILE A 117 6.08 2.01 -10.81
N ARG A 118 7.27 1.41 -10.91
CA ARG A 118 8.04 0.96 -9.73
C ARG A 118 8.33 2.09 -8.75
N ALA A 119 8.59 3.30 -9.26
CA ALA A 119 8.68 4.52 -8.44
C ALA A 119 7.45 4.74 -7.55
N ARG A 120 6.29 4.69 -8.21
CA ARG A 120 5.01 4.99 -7.59
C ARG A 120 4.62 3.87 -6.64
N LEU A 121 4.93 2.62 -6.98
CA LEU A 121 4.77 1.50 -6.04
C LEU A 121 5.56 1.71 -4.75
N HIS A 122 6.83 2.11 -4.81
CA HIS A 122 7.58 2.43 -3.58
C HIS A 122 6.92 3.57 -2.77
N LEU A 123 6.40 4.60 -3.46
CA LEU A 123 5.66 5.70 -2.84
C LEU A 123 4.40 5.22 -2.11
N TYR A 124 3.62 4.33 -2.74
CA TYR A 124 2.39 3.77 -2.19
C TYR A 124 2.65 2.74 -1.10
N ARG A 125 3.73 1.95 -1.21
CA ARG A 125 4.17 1.02 -0.14
C ARG A 125 4.59 1.76 1.11
N VAL A 126 5.33 2.87 1.00
CA VAL A 126 5.60 3.73 2.17
C VAL A 126 4.32 4.28 2.79
N HIS A 127 3.35 4.69 1.97
CA HIS A 127 2.06 5.15 2.47
C HIS A 127 1.31 4.05 3.23
N LEU A 128 1.17 2.86 2.64
CA LEU A 128 0.51 1.73 3.29
C LEU A 128 1.23 1.30 4.56
N ALA A 129 2.56 1.17 4.52
CA ALA A 129 3.35 0.79 5.68
C ALA A 129 3.24 1.82 6.82
N LEU A 130 3.22 3.12 6.50
CA LEU A 130 3.05 4.18 7.51
C LEU A 130 1.65 4.09 8.13
N LEU A 131 0.61 3.91 7.33
CA LEU A 131 -0.75 3.69 7.81
C LEU A 131 -0.80 2.50 8.77
N MET A 132 -0.20 1.38 8.40
CA MET A 132 -0.16 0.15 9.20
C MET A 132 0.61 0.32 10.52
N VAL A 133 1.74 1.03 10.51
CA VAL A 133 2.47 1.35 11.76
C VAL A 133 1.63 2.21 12.70
N VAL A 134 0.88 3.17 12.17
CA VAL A 134 0.08 4.10 12.97
C VAL A 134 -1.17 3.42 13.54
N GLU A 135 -1.85 2.60 12.76
CA GLU A 135 -3.12 1.96 13.18
C GLU A 135 -2.93 0.86 14.24
N THR A 136 -1.72 0.29 14.35
CA THR A 136 -1.39 -0.72 15.36
C THR A 136 -1.79 -0.28 16.77
N VAL A 137 -1.58 1.00 17.10
CA VAL A 137 -1.89 1.53 18.44
C VAL A 137 -3.40 1.57 18.72
N PRO A 138 -4.25 2.24 17.92
CA PRO A 138 -5.69 2.27 18.15
C PRO A 138 -6.37 0.91 17.98
N ARG A 139 -5.80 -0.03 17.20
CA ARG A 139 -6.30 -1.41 17.12
C ARG A 139 -6.14 -2.17 18.45
N GLY A 140 -5.22 -1.73 19.32
CA GLY A 140 -5.01 -2.32 20.64
C GLY A 140 -4.54 -3.78 20.59
N THR A 141 -4.03 -4.22 19.44
CA THR A 141 -3.58 -5.59 19.20
C THR A 141 -2.26 -5.86 19.95
N ALA A 142 -2.23 -6.94 20.73
CA ALA A 142 -1.10 -7.29 21.59
C ALA A 142 -0.70 -8.76 21.40
N GLY A 143 0.54 -9.09 21.72
CA GLY A 143 1.09 -10.45 21.61
C GLY A 143 2.36 -10.50 20.77
N ALA A 144 3.10 -11.61 20.88
CA ALA A 144 4.40 -11.78 20.22
C ALA A 144 4.27 -11.77 18.69
N GLU A 145 3.27 -12.47 18.14
CA GLU A 145 3.01 -12.50 16.69
C GLU A 145 2.70 -11.10 16.14
N HIS A 146 1.92 -10.31 16.87
CA HIS A 146 1.60 -8.95 16.45
C HIS A 146 2.82 -8.03 16.53
N ALA A 147 3.66 -8.18 17.56
CA ALA A 147 4.92 -7.44 17.66
C ALA A 147 5.89 -7.79 16.52
N GLU A 148 6.00 -9.07 16.15
CA GLU A 148 6.81 -9.52 15.02
C GLU A 148 6.29 -8.95 13.70
N TRP A 149 4.97 -9.00 13.49
CA TRP A 149 4.32 -8.40 12.32
C TRP A 149 4.61 -6.90 12.21
N ASN A 150 4.45 -6.15 13.30
CA ASN A 150 4.74 -4.72 13.32
C ASN A 150 6.21 -4.42 13.02
N GLY A 151 7.14 -5.26 13.50
CA GLY A 151 8.56 -5.17 13.16
C GLY A 151 8.80 -5.32 11.66
N ARG A 152 8.18 -6.32 11.03
CA ARG A 152 8.27 -6.55 9.57
C ARG A 152 7.73 -5.37 8.77
N VAL A 153 6.61 -4.79 9.18
CA VAL A 153 6.02 -3.60 8.53
C VAL A 153 6.93 -2.38 8.69
N ALA A 154 7.52 -2.18 9.88
CA ALA A 154 8.46 -1.09 10.13
C ALA A 154 9.73 -1.22 9.28
N ASP A 155 10.28 -2.44 9.17
CA ASP A 155 11.43 -2.74 8.31
C ASP A 155 11.09 -2.48 6.83
N TRP A 156 9.90 -2.91 6.40
CA TRP A 156 9.42 -2.65 5.05
C TRP A 156 9.29 -1.15 4.76
N LEU A 157 8.74 -0.37 5.70
CA LEU A 157 8.69 1.09 5.57
C LEU A 157 10.09 1.69 5.37
N VAL A 158 11.10 1.23 6.12
CA VAL A 158 12.48 1.72 5.98
C VAL A 158 13.06 1.35 4.61
N GLN A 159 12.84 0.11 4.15
CA GLN A 159 13.34 -0.38 2.86
C GLN A 159 12.73 0.37 1.68
N GLU A 160 11.42 0.53 1.67
CA GLU A 160 10.66 1.23 0.64
C GLU A 160 11.00 2.72 0.63
N LEU A 161 11.14 3.32 1.82
CA LEU A 161 11.60 4.69 1.94
C LEU A 161 13.01 4.82 1.38
N ALA A 162 13.96 3.92 1.67
CA ALA A 162 15.29 3.94 1.06
C ALA A 162 15.24 3.82 -0.48
N ALA A 163 14.38 2.97 -1.03
CA ALA A 163 14.20 2.81 -2.47
C ALA A 163 13.70 4.08 -3.17
N LEU A 164 12.80 4.85 -2.53
CA LEU A 164 12.34 6.15 -3.05
C LEU A 164 13.46 7.18 -3.24
N GLY A 165 14.57 7.07 -2.49
CA GLY A 165 15.67 8.04 -2.54
C GLY A 165 16.82 7.65 -3.49
N ARG A 166 16.77 6.49 -4.14
CA ARG A 166 17.81 6.00 -5.06
C ARG A 166 17.44 6.32 -6.50
N ARG A 167 17.37 7.61 -6.84
CA ARG A 167 17.14 8.13 -8.19
C ARG A 167 18.13 9.24 -8.49
#